data_AF-A0AAD8PEH5-F1
#
_entry.id   AF-A0AAD8PEH5-F1
#
_cell.length_a   1.000
_cell.length_b   1.000
_cell.length_c   1.000
_cell.angle_alpha   90.00
_cell.angle_beta   90.00
_cell.angle_gamma   90.00
#
_symmetry.space_group_name_H-M   'P 1'
#
loop_
_entity.id
_entity.type
_entity.pdbx_description
1 polymer ?
#
loop_
_entity_poly.entity_id
_entity_poly.type
_entity_poly.pdbx_seq_one_letter_code
_entity_poly.pdbx_strand_id
1 'polypeptide(L)'
;MSTYFPKSLKNKAKGTFPTFKVNPFTSRLRPAKSLYDTANVHPVLHRGYPVFDSIFDTLNDKASGLRKYRPREEKPTVRTDYTSSDMHEMNHRFRFKLDGTFNCKSFESELESHCNQLFLVGWIKCRRSFAIGHLQGNVIATSYMKRWMEICGSKNANCRSFVFFDENYAIPKLDYNELTVVRDYRKPQKKAQHLRALAERRQVQGLLA
;
A
#
# COMPACT_ATOMS: atom_id res chain seq x y z
N MET A 1 -8.41 -41.82 0.97
CA MET A 1 -8.41 -42.64 2.19
C MET A 1 -7.71 -41.88 3.30
N SER A 2 -8.37 -41.79 4.45
CA SER A 2 -8.04 -40.90 5.58
C SER A 2 -6.89 -41.46 6.43
N THR A 3 -5.86 -40.65 6.69
CA THR A 3 -4.72 -40.99 7.55
C THR A 3 -5.05 -40.67 9.01
N TYR A 4 -5.43 -41.71 9.74
CA TYR A 4 -5.78 -41.70 11.16
C TYR A 4 -4.49 -41.63 12.01
N PHE A 5 -4.27 -40.50 12.71
CA PHE A 5 -3.20 -40.38 13.71
C PHE A 5 -3.68 -40.93 15.07
N PRO A 6 -2.98 -41.90 15.71
CA PRO A 6 -3.39 -42.44 17.00
C PRO A 6 -3.08 -41.46 18.16
N LYS A 7 -4.07 -41.24 19.02
CA LYS A 7 -3.95 -40.43 20.24
C LYS A 7 -3.13 -41.17 21.30
N SER A 8 -2.07 -40.53 21.77
CA SER A 8 -1.20 -40.98 22.88
C SER A 8 -2.02 -41.34 24.15
N LEU A 9 -1.99 -42.61 24.54
CA LEU A 9 -2.49 -43.11 25.82
C LEU A 9 -1.55 -42.68 26.95
N LYS A 10 -1.95 -41.67 27.73
CA LYS A 10 -1.27 -41.34 28.99
C LYS A 10 -1.74 -42.32 30.07
N ASN A 11 -0.90 -43.32 30.35
CA ASN A 11 -1.03 -44.21 31.48
C ASN A 11 -1.03 -43.41 32.79
N LYS A 12 -2.17 -43.39 33.50
CA LYS A 12 -2.24 -42.96 34.90
C LYS A 12 -2.18 -44.20 35.79
N ALA A 13 -1.00 -44.48 36.36
CA ALA A 13 -0.90 -45.39 37.48
C ALA A 13 -1.65 -44.77 38.68
N LYS A 14 -2.74 -45.41 39.12
CA LYS A 14 -3.48 -45.02 40.34
C LYS A 14 -2.81 -45.75 41.52
N GLY A 15 -2.06 -45.01 42.33
CA GLY A 15 -1.62 -45.47 43.65
C GLY A 15 -2.77 -45.36 44.66
N THR A 16 -3.12 -46.46 45.30
CA THR A 16 -4.16 -46.60 46.31
C THR A 16 -3.58 -46.36 47.71
N PHE A 17 -3.64 -45.11 48.20
CA PHE A 17 -3.54 -44.82 49.64
C PHE A 17 -4.42 -43.60 49.99
N PRO A 18 -5.37 -43.71 50.94
CA PRO A 18 -6.13 -42.55 51.41
C PRO A 18 -5.26 -41.74 52.36
N THR A 19 -4.75 -40.59 51.91
CA THR A 19 -4.16 -39.58 52.80
C THR A 19 -5.24 -38.58 53.18
N PHE A 20 -5.68 -38.61 54.44
CA PHE A 20 -6.49 -37.54 55.01
C PHE A 20 -5.63 -36.29 55.15
N LYS A 21 -5.85 -35.29 54.28
CA LYS A 21 -5.24 -33.97 54.40
C LYS A 21 -6.22 -33.04 55.11
N VAL A 22 -5.98 -32.82 56.41
CA VAL A 22 -6.54 -31.67 57.13
C VAL A 22 -5.96 -30.42 56.47
N ASN A 23 -6.81 -29.61 55.86
CA ASN A 23 -6.40 -28.48 55.04
C ASN A 23 -6.08 -27.29 55.98
N PRO A 24 -4.81 -26.85 56.13
CA PRO A 24 -4.46 -25.77 57.05
C PRO A 24 -4.93 -24.38 56.56
N PHE A 25 -5.49 -24.30 55.35
CA PHE A 25 -6.03 -23.08 54.77
C PHE A 25 -7.54 -22.98 55.02
N THR A 26 -7.91 -22.68 56.26
CA THR A 26 -9.27 -22.23 56.56
C THR A 26 -9.56 -20.94 55.79
N SER A 27 -10.72 -20.87 55.14
CA SER A 27 -11.16 -19.73 54.31
C SER A 27 -11.24 -18.39 55.06
N ARG A 28 -11.15 -18.43 56.39
CA ARG A 28 -11.18 -17.27 57.29
C ARG A 28 -9.88 -16.47 57.35
N LEU A 29 -8.74 -17.05 56.92
CA LEU A 29 -7.44 -16.37 56.92
C LEU A 29 -7.03 -15.81 55.54
N ARG A 30 -7.92 -15.86 54.53
CA ARG A 30 -7.66 -15.20 53.25
C ARG A 30 -7.88 -13.69 53.39
N PRO A 31 -6.93 -12.84 52.97
CA PRO A 31 -7.17 -11.40 52.86
C PRO A 31 -8.36 -11.14 51.91
N ALA A 32 -9.14 -10.11 52.22
CA ALA A 32 -10.30 -9.73 51.41
C ALA A 32 -9.87 -9.49 49.95
N LYS A 33 -10.71 -9.96 49.01
CA LYS A 33 -10.46 -9.92 47.55
C LYS A 33 -10.21 -8.50 46.99
N SER A 34 -10.46 -7.46 47.77
CA SER A 34 -10.42 -6.05 47.36
C SER A 34 -9.04 -5.38 47.43
N LEU A 35 -8.00 -6.04 47.95
CA LEU A 35 -6.65 -5.44 47.96
C LEU A 35 -5.95 -5.43 46.59
N TYR A 36 -6.46 -6.22 45.63
CA TYR A 36 -6.01 -6.24 44.23
C TYR A 36 -7.16 -5.98 43.26
N ASP A 37 -8.20 -5.28 43.71
CA ASP A 37 -9.21 -4.74 42.79
C ASP A 37 -8.60 -3.50 42.12
N THR A 38 -7.53 -3.70 41.34
CA THR A 38 -7.24 -2.79 40.25
C THR A 38 -8.44 -2.94 39.34
N ALA A 39 -9.41 -2.04 39.49
CA ALA A 39 -10.45 -1.78 38.49
C ALA A 39 -9.83 -2.06 37.13
N ASN A 40 -10.47 -2.85 36.28
CA ASN A 40 -9.94 -3.34 35.00
C ASN A 40 -9.31 -2.23 34.13
N VAL A 41 -8.10 -1.77 34.47
CA VAL A 41 -7.26 -0.82 33.72
C VAL A 41 -6.31 -1.69 32.90
N HIS A 42 -6.88 -2.68 32.22
CA HIS A 42 -6.24 -3.17 31.02
C HIS A 42 -6.57 -2.15 29.94
N PRO A 43 -5.59 -1.41 29.38
CA PRO A 43 -5.88 -0.52 28.28
C PRO A 43 -6.55 -1.34 27.18
N VAL A 44 -7.73 -0.91 26.74
CA VAL A 44 -8.43 -1.53 25.62
C VAL A 44 -7.59 -1.25 24.36
N LEU A 45 -6.65 -2.13 24.09
CA LEU A 45 -5.87 -2.11 22.86
C LEU A 45 -6.80 -2.52 21.72
N HIS A 46 -7.41 -1.53 21.07
CA HIS A 46 -8.14 -1.75 19.83
C HIS A 46 -7.17 -2.34 18.81
N ARG A 47 -7.26 -3.65 18.53
CA ARG A 47 -6.48 -4.26 17.44
C ARG A 47 -6.76 -3.45 16.18
N GLY A 48 -5.72 -2.84 15.60
CA GLY A 48 -5.86 -2.06 14.37
C GLY A 48 -6.52 -2.92 13.30
N TYR A 49 -7.58 -2.41 12.69
CA TYR A 49 -8.24 -3.09 11.58
C TYR A 49 -7.26 -3.17 10.40
N PRO A 50 -7.18 -4.30 9.68
CA PRO A 50 -6.45 -4.36 8.43
C PRO A 50 -7.02 -3.29 7.48
N VAL A 51 -6.16 -2.37 7.04
CA VAL A 51 -6.52 -1.36 6.04
C VAL A 51 -6.45 -2.04 4.68
N PHE A 52 -7.61 -2.37 4.12
CA PHE A 52 -7.71 -2.95 2.78
C PHE A 52 -7.79 -1.87 1.69
N ASP A 53 -8.09 -0.62 2.05
CA ASP A 53 -8.33 0.49 1.11
C ASP A 53 -7.05 1.12 0.56
N SER A 54 -5.87 0.82 1.13
CA SER A 54 -4.60 1.34 0.61
C SER A 54 -4.24 0.56 -0.64
N ILE A 55 -4.64 1.09 -1.80
CA ILE A 55 -4.17 0.61 -3.10
C ILE A 55 -2.64 0.64 -3.06
N PHE A 56 -1.99 -0.49 -3.31
CA PHE A 56 -0.53 -0.60 -3.29
C PHE A 56 0.09 0.50 -4.18
N ASP A 57 0.92 1.33 -3.57
CA ASP A 57 1.61 2.44 -4.24
C ASP A 57 3.11 2.19 -4.26
N THR A 58 3.65 2.11 -5.47
CA THR A 58 5.05 1.73 -5.71
C THR A 58 6.07 2.70 -5.12
N LEU A 59 5.72 3.96 -4.92
CA LEU A 59 6.64 4.98 -4.40
C LEU A 59 6.51 5.17 -2.88
N ASN A 60 5.30 5.06 -2.35
CA ASN A 60 5.03 5.37 -0.94
C ASN A 60 5.07 4.14 0.00
N ASP A 61 4.87 2.91 -0.48
CA ASP A 61 4.77 1.75 0.42
C ASP A 61 6.13 1.23 0.91
N LYS A 62 6.51 1.66 2.13
CA LYS A 62 7.43 0.89 2.97
C LYS A 62 6.70 -0.36 3.46
N ALA A 63 6.88 -1.48 2.77
CA ALA A 63 6.35 -2.79 3.18
C ALA A 63 6.90 -3.19 4.56
N SER A 64 6.21 -2.80 5.64
CA SER A 64 6.55 -3.23 7.01
C SER A 64 5.91 -4.59 7.25
N GLY A 65 6.75 -5.64 7.34
CA GLY A 65 6.31 -7.00 7.70
C GLY A 65 5.79 -7.13 9.14
N LEU A 66 6.08 -6.14 10.01
CA LEU A 66 5.52 -6.05 11.36
C LEU A 66 4.40 -5.02 11.41
N ARG A 67 3.20 -5.49 11.76
CA ARG A 67 2.02 -4.65 12.06
C ARG A 67 2.22 -3.98 13.41
N LYS A 68 2.88 -2.82 13.43
CA LYS A 68 2.90 -1.97 14.62
C LYS A 68 1.49 -1.45 14.85
N TYR A 69 1.00 -1.50 16.09
CA TYR A 69 -0.21 -0.78 16.48
C TYR A 69 -0.03 0.69 16.09
N ARG A 70 -0.95 1.21 15.28
CA ARG A 70 -1.08 2.64 15.02
C ARG A 70 -2.44 3.07 15.55
N PRO A 71 -2.51 4.15 16.34
CA PRO A 71 -3.77 4.79 16.65
C PRO A 71 -4.57 5.03 15.37
N ARG A 72 -5.90 4.94 15.46
CA ARG A 72 -6.76 5.22 14.32
C ARG A 72 -6.63 6.69 13.98
N GLU A 73 -5.98 7.00 12.86
CA GLU A 73 -5.98 8.36 12.31
C GLU A 73 -7.42 8.71 11.91
N GLU A 74 -7.88 9.88 12.34
CA GLU A 74 -9.16 10.42 11.92
C GLU A 74 -9.08 10.71 10.42
N LYS A 75 -9.94 10.05 9.63
CA LYS A 75 -9.98 10.30 8.18
C LYS A 75 -10.48 11.73 8.00
N PRO A 76 -9.78 12.59 7.23
CA PRO A 76 -10.27 13.92 6.93
C PRO A 76 -11.66 13.83 6.28
N THR A 77 -12.55 14.75 6.68
CA THR A 77 -13.90 14.82 6.13
C THR A 77 -13.83 15.20 4.66
N VAL A 78 -14.38 14.35 3.79
CA VAL A 78 -14.47 14.63 2.36
C VAL A 78 -15.65 15.57 2.12
N ARG A 79 -15.36 16.76 1.57
CA ARG A 79 -16.38 17.69 1.06
C ARG A 79 -17.06 17.05 -0.16
N THR A 80 -18.39 17.07 -0.24
CA THR A 80 -19.17 16.44 -1.33
C THR A 80 -20.10 17.40 -2.07
N ASP A 81 -20.32 18.59 -1.51
CA ASP A 81 -21.20 19.66 -1.96
C ASP A 81 -20.51 20.62 -2.93
N TYR A 82 -19.89 20.09 -3.99
CA TYR A 82 -19.29 20.91 -5.03
C TYR A 82 -20.35 21.46 -5.98
N THR A 83 -20.30 22.77 -6.23
CA THR A 83 -21.10 23.47 -7.25
C THR A 83 -20.24 23.71 -8.49
N SER A 84 -20.84 24.03 -9.64
CA SER A 84 -20.10 24.33 -10.89
C SER A 84 -19.05 25.45 -10.73
N SER A 85 -19.25 26.39 -9.81
CA SER A 85 -18.26 27.43 -9.45
C SER A 85 -17.04 26.86 -8.73
N ASP A 86 -17.22 25.81 -7.93
CA ASP A 86 -16.24 25.32 -6.95
C ASP A 86 -15.54 24.05 -7.41
N MET A 87 -15.92 23.51 -8.58
CA MET A 87 -15.31 22.27 -9.12
C MET A 87 -13.79 22.38 -9.31
N HIS A 88 -13.27 23.60 -9.43
CA HIS A 88 -11.84 23.87 -9.54
C HIS A 88 -11.08 23.59 -8.23
N GLU A 89 -11.74 23.49 -7.08
CA GLU A 89 -11.11 23.12 -5.82
C GLU A 89 -11.10 21.59 -5.61
N MET A 90 -11.90 20.87 -6.40
CA MET A 90 -12.04 19.42 -6.26
C MET A 90 -10.78 18.73 -6.79
N ASN A 91 -10.10 17.99 -5.91
CA ASN A 91 -9.00 17.12 -6.32
C ASN A 91 -9.54 15.79 -6.86
N HIS A 92 -8.84 15.26 -7.85
CA HIS A 92 -9.13 13.99 -8.48
C HIS A 92 -7.84 13.22 -8.76
N ARG A 93 -7.93 11.90 -8.68
CA ARG A 93 -6.88 10.97 -9.06
C ARG A 93 -7.43 9.91 -10.00
N PHE A 94 -6.58 9.47 -10.90
CA PHE A 94 -6.87 8.33 -11.74
C PHE A 94 -5.58 7.61 -12.10
N ARG A 95 -5.72 6.32 -12.41
CA ARG A 95 -4.66 5.54 -13.06
C ARG A 95 -5.00 5.37 -14.52
N PHE A 96 -3.96 5.28 -15.33
CA PHE A 96 -4.11 5.08 -16.76
C PHE A 96 -3.20 3.97 -17.24
N LYS A 97 -3.65 3.30 -18.29
CA LYS A 97 -2.89 2.36 -19.08
C LYS A 97 -3.14 2.64 -20.56
N LEU A 98 -2.08 3.01 -21.25
CA LEU A 98 -2.05 3.19 -22.69
C LEU A 98 -1.31 2.00 -23.29
N ASP A 99 -1.97 1.29 -24.19
CA ASP A 99 -1.33 0.22 -24.96
C ASP A 99 -1.13 0.70 -26.40
N GLY A 100 0.03 0.40 -26.98
CA GLY A 100 0.40 0.94 -28.28
C GLY A 100 1.86 0.73 -28.61
N THR A 101 2.39 1.56 -29.51
CA THR A 101 3.84 1.63 -29.77
C THR A 101 4.32 3.05 -29.53
N PHE A 102 5.27 3.19 -28.62
CA PHE A 102 5.75 4.48 -28.12
C PHE A 102 7.24 4.63 -28.38
N ASN A 103 7.65 5.76 -28.92
CA ASN A 103 9.04 6.18 -28.92
C ASN A 103 9.40 6.65 -27.51
N CYS A 104 9.91 5.73 -26.70
CA CYS A 104 9.98 5.84 -25.24
C CYS A 104 10.44 7.21 -24.76
N LYS A 105 11.58 7.73 -25.26
CA LYS A 105 12.16 8.96 -24.73
C LYS A 105 11.37 10.21 -25.13
N SER A 106 10.93 10.31 -26.38
CA SER A 106 10.22 11.50 -26.86
C SER A 106 8.81 11.55 -26.31
N PHE A 107 8.09 10.42 -26.29
CA PHE A 107 6.75 10.36 -25.71
C PHE A 107 6.78 10.56 -24.18
N GLU A 108 7.76 10.00 -23.47
CA GLU A 108 7.93 10.22 -22.02
C GLU A 108 8.12 11.71 -21.70
N SER A 109 8.99 12.40 -22.45
CA SER A 109 9.24 13.83 -22.26
C SER A 109 8.04 14.70 -22.63
N GLU A 110 7.30 14.34 -23.68
CA GLU A 110 6.07 15.03 -24.09
C GLU A 110 4.99 14.87 -23.02
N LEU A 111 4.79 13.65 -22.52
CA LEU A 111 3.86 13.33 -21.45
C LEU A 111 4.21 14.07 -20.14
N GLU A 112 5.49 14.04 -19.75
CA GLU A 112 6.00 14.76 -18.59
C GLU A 112 5.77 16.27 -18.71
N SER A 113 6.14 16.85 -19.85
CA SER A 113 5.95 18.28 -20.10
C SER A 113 4.48 18.68 -20.00
N HIS A 114 3.56 17.87 -20.54
CA HIS A 114 2.14 18.20 -20.52
C HIS A 114 1.54 18.07 -19.10
N CYS A 115 1.93 17.04 -18.36
CA CYS A 115 1.55 16.91 -16.94
C CYS A 115 2.04 18.11 -16.11
N ASN A 116 3.27 18.58 -16.34
CA ASN A 116 3.84 19.73 -15.63
C ASN A 116 3.11 21.04 -15.99
N GLN A 117 2.71 21.24 -17.25
CA GLN A 117 1.90 22.39 -17.67
C GLN A 117 0.53 22.45 -16.97
N LEU A 118 -0.04 21.28 -16.67
CA LEU A 118 -1.32 21.13 -15.98
C LEU A 118 -1.16 21.07 -14.45
N PHE A 119 0.06 21.26 -13.92
CA PHE A 119 0.38 21.14 -12.49
C PHE A 119 -0.08 19.80 -11.87
N LEU A 120 -0.02 18.72 -12.65
CA LEU A 120 -0.36 17.38 -12.19
C LEU A 120 0.81 16.75 -11.44
N VAL A 121 0.50 16.00 -10.39
CA VAL A 121 1.48 15.28 -9.57
C VAL A 121 1.25 13.77 -9.68
N GLY A 122 2.27 12.98 -9.31
CA GLY A 122 2.16 11.53 -9.29
C GLY A 122 3.34 10.85 -9.96
N TRP A 123 3.07 9.80 -10.72
CA TRP A 123 4.12 9.08 -11.42
C TRP A 123 3.68 8.57 -12.78
N ILE A 124 4.62 8.57 -13.71
CA ILE A 124 4.44 8.05 -15.06
C ILE A 124 5.57 7.11 -15.42
N LYS A 125 5.26 6.14 -16.26
CA LYS A 125 6.22 5.19 -16.79
C LYS A 125 5.88 4.89 -18.24
N CYS A 126 6.84 5.17 -19.11
CA CYS A 126 6.73 4.88 -20.53
C CYS A 126 7.64 3.72 -20.91
N ARG A 127 7.12 2.83 -21.75
CA ARG A 127 7.83 1.72 -22.38
C ARG A 127 7.41 1.64 -23.83
N ARG A 128 8.14 0.86 -24.62
CA ARG A 128 7.94 0.80 -26.06
C ARG A 128 6.54 0.32 -26.43
N SER A 129 5.94 -0.55 -25.62
CA SER A 129 4.63 -1.15 -25.87
C SER A 129 3.49 -0.59 -25.01
N PHE A 130 3.81 0.14 -23.95
CA PHE A 130 2.79 0.66 -23.04
C PHE A 130 3.27 1.89 -22.29
N ALA A 131 2.34 2.75 -21.89
CA ALA A 131 2.55 3.78 -20.89
C ALA A 131 1.55 3.57 -19.76
N ILE A 132 2.02 3.66 -18.52
CA ILE A 132 1.18 3.56 -17.33
C ILE A 132 1.52 4.68 -16.37
N GLY A 133 0.56 5.08 -15.55
CA GLY A 133 0.82 6.09 -14.54
C GLY A 133 -0.33 6.24 -13.57
N HIS A 134 -0.05 7.00 -12.52
CA HIS A 134 -0.99 7.44 -11.52
C HIS A 134 -0.84 8.96 -11.43
N LEU A 135 -1.90 9.69 -11.79
CA LEU A 135 -1.91 11.14 -11.81
C LEU A 135 -2.94 11.66 -10.83
N GLN A 136 -2.59 12.76 -10.19
CA GLN A 136 -3.44 13.47 -9.25
C GLN A 136 -3.35 14.98 -9.49
N GLY A 137 -4.44 15.69 -9.20
CA GLY A 137 -4.49 17.13 -9.28
C GLY A 137 -5.94 17.61 -9.29
N ASN A 138 -6.15 18.84 -9.78
CA ASN A 138 -7.49 19.39 -9.96
C ASN A 138 -8.31 18.55 -10.97
N VAL A 139 -9.61 18.39 -10.73
CA VAL A 139 -10.56 17.74 -11.65
C VAL A 139 -10.54 18.33 -13.04
N ILE A 140 -10.42 19.65 -13.16
CA ILE A 140 -10.36 20.31 -14.47
C ILE A 140 -9.09 19.88 -15.21
N ALA A 141 -7.93 20.00 -14.57
CA ALA A 141 -6.63 19.62 -15.14
C ALA A 141 -6.58 18.13 -15.52
N THR A 142 -7.07 17.25 -14.65
CA THR A 142 -7.10 15.81 -14.90
C THR A 142 -8.08 15.43 -16.02
N SER A 143 -9.21 16.13 -16.16
CA SER A 143 -10.13 15.93 -17.29
C SER A 143 -9.52 16.38 -18.61
N TYR A 144 -8.82 17.52 -18.63
CA TYR A 144 -8.02 17.95 -19.79
C TYR A 144 -6.95 16.93 -20.16
N MET A 145 -6.29 16.35 -19.17
CA MET A 145 -5.28 15.32 -19.39
C MET A 145 -5.85 14.05 -20.03
N LYS A 146 -7.00 13.56 -19.54
CA LYS A 146 -7.68 12.40 -20.15
C LYS A 146 -8.00 12.66 -21.63
N ARG A 147 -8.61 13.82 -21.90
CA ARG A 147 -8.92 14.26 -23.26
C ARG A 147 -7.67 14.39 -24.11
N TRP A 148 -6.59 14.96 -23.57
CA TRP A 148 -5.32 15.05 -24.27
C TRP A 148 -4.77 13.67 -24.63
N MET A 149 -4.83 12.69 -23.72
CA MET A 149 -4.40 11.31 -24.01
C MET A 149 -5.25 10.68 -25.12
N GLU A 150 -6.57 10.83 -25.08
CA GLU A 150 -7.49 10.28 -26.09
C GLU A 150 -7.27 10.89 -27.49
N ILE A 151 -7.03 12.20 -27.55
CA ILE A 151 -6.80 12.93 -28.80
C ILE A 151 -5.38 12.70 -29.31
N CYS A 152 -4.40 12.59 -28.41
CA CYS A 152 -2.99 12.43 -28.77
C CYS A 152 -2.70 11.02 -29.26
N GLY A 153 -2.96 10.82 -30.55
CA GLY A 153 -2.00 10.12 -31.41
C GLY A 153 -0.77 11.00 -31.58
N SER A 154 0.11 11.04 -30.57
CA SER A 154 1.40 11.76 -30.68
C SER A 154 2.11 11.28 -31.95
N LYS A 155 2.83 12.16 -32.66
CA LYS A 155 3.75 11.72 -33.74
C LYS A 155 4.74 10.66 -33.26
N ASN A 156 4.99 10.62 -31.94
CA ASN A 156 5.88 9.70 -31.25
C ASN A 156 5.16 8.48 -30.64
N ALA A 157 3.83 8.36 -30.76
CA ALA A 157 3.06 7.25 -30.22
C ALA A 157 1.88 6.84 -31.11
N ASN A 158 1.86 5.57 -31.47
CA ASN A 158 0.68 4.94 -32.07
C ASN A 158 -0.07 4.18 -30.98
N CYS A 159 -1.05 4.84 -30.38
CA CYS A 159 -1.89 4.30 -29.31
C CYS A 159 -3.01 3.43 -29.90
N ARG A 160 -3.14 2.20 -29.39
CA ARG A 160 -4.18 1.26 -29.79
C ARG A 160 -5.38 1.30 -28.85
N SER A 161 -5.15 1.44 -27.56
CA SER A 161 -6.21 1.49 -26.56
C SER A 161 -5.82 2.30 -25.34
N PHE A 162 -6.82 2.96 -24.75
CA PHE A 162 -6.72 3.80 -23.58
C PHE A 162 -7.64 3.23 -22.51
N VAL A 163 -7.11 3.01 -21.31
CA VAL A 163 -7.89 2.53 -20.16
C VAL A 163 -7.60 3.43 -18.97
N PHE A 164 -8.66 4.03 -18.43
CA PHE A 164 -8.62 4.76 -17.17
C PHE A 164 -9.31 3.92 -16.09
N PHE A 165 -8.71 3.85 -14.90
CA PHE A 165 -9.23 3.06 -13.78
C PHE A 165 -8.82 3.69 -12.44
N ASP A 166 -9.40 3.19 -11.35
CA ASP A 166 -9.22 3.71 -9.99
C ASP A 166 -9.53 5.22 -9.85
N GLU A 167 -10.53 5.70 -10.58
CA GLU A 167 -10.96 7.10 -10.55
C GLU A 167 -11.56 7.44 -9.18
N ASN A 168 -11.00 8.44 -8.52
CA ASN A 168 -11.55 8.95 -7.27
C ASN A 168 -11.61 10.48 -7.30
N TYR A 169 -12.76 11.00 -6.92
CA TYR A 169 -13.06 12.42 -6.83
C TYR A 169 -13.05 12.87 -5.37
N ALA A 170 -12.98 14.19 -5.15
CA ALA A 170 -13.03 14.82 -3.84
C ALA A 170 -11.93 14.34 -2.87
N ILE A 171 -10.70 14.20 -3.36
CA ILE A 171 -9.58 13.74 -2.53
C ILE A 171 -9.15 14.88 -1.58
N PRO A 172 -9.09 14.65 -0.27
CA PRO A 172 -8.79 15.70 0.70
C PRO A 172 -7.36 16.22 0.59
N LYS A 173 -6.41 15.37 0.20
CA LYS A 173 -5.00 15.71 0.04
C LYS A 173 -4.35 14.86 -1.05
N LEU A 174 -3.47 15.48 -1.83
CA LEU A 174 -2.65 14.78 -2.83
C LEU A 174 -1.57 13.93 -2.13
N ASP A 175 -1.36 12.72 -2.63
CA ASP A 175 -0.39 11.75 -2.10
C ASP A 175 1.06 12.07 -2.52
N TYR A 176 1.22 12.89 -3.55
CA TYR A 176 2.52 13.27 -4.12
C TYR A 176 2.68 14.79 -4.17
N ASN A 177 3.92 15.24 -4.04
CA ASN A 177 4.26 16.66 -4.18
C ASN A 177 4.67 17.02 -5.61
N GLU A 178 5.27 16.07 -6.34
CA GLU A 178 5.86 16.29 -7.66
C GLU A 178 5.52 15.12 -8.59
N LEU A 179 5.64 15.38 -9.89
CA LEU A 179 5.57 14.34 -10.91
C LEU A 179 6.91 13.60 -10.99
N THR A 180 6.85 12.27 -10.96
CA THR A 180 8.04 11.43 -11.01
C THR A 180 8.03 10.48 -12.21
N VAL A 181 9.11 10.49 -12.98
CA VAL A 181 9.26 9.58 -14.13
C VAL A 181 9.94 8.29 -13.69
N VAL A 182 9.17 7.21 -13.64
CA VAL A 182 9.59 5.91 -13.11
C VAL A 182 10.21 5.07 -14.22
N ARG A 183 11.55 5.07 -14.27
CA ARG A 183 12.29 4.19 -15.20
C ARG A 183 12.22 2.71 -14.81
N ASP A 184 12.28 2.41 -13.51
CA ASP A 184 12.25 1.04 -12.99
C ASP A 184 11.12 0.85 -11.97
N TYR A 185 10.25 -0.12 -12.24
CA TYR A 185 9.06 -0.43 -11.45
C TYR A 185 9.29 -1.60 -10.48
N ARG A 186 10.54 -2.08 -10.38
CA ARG A 186 10.89 -3.09 -9.40
C ARG A 186 10.70 -2.53 -8.00
N LYS A 187 10.11 -3.36 -7.12
CA LYS A 187 10.04 -3.06 -5.68
C LYS A 187 11.43 -2.66 -5.16
N PRO A 188 11.54 -1.75 -4.17
CA PRO A 188 12.83 -1.25 -3.70
C PRO A 188 13.86 -2.35 -3.39
N GLN A 189 13.43 -3.44 -2.75
CA GLN A 189 14.28 -4.60 -2.48
C GLN A 189 14.78 -5.29 -3.76
N LYS A 190 13.93 -5.45 -4.78
CA LYS A 190 14.29 -6.05 -6.07
C LYS A 190 15.20 -5.14 -6.89
N LYS A 191 15.04 -3.82 -6.75
CA LYS A 191 15.95 -2.82 -7.33
C LYS A 191 17.34 -2.91 -6.68
N ALA A 192 17.41 -2.98 -5.35
CA ALA A 192 18.67 -3.16 -4.62
C ALA A 192 19.38 -4.48 -4.98
N GLN A 193 18.64 -5.59 -5.05
CA GLN A 193 19.18 -6.88 -5.50
C GLN A 193 19.73 -6.79 -6.93
N HIS A 194 19.02 -6.11 -7.83
CA HIS A 194 19.47 -5.96 -9.22
C HIS A 194 20.74 -5.12 -9.34
N LEU A 195 20.84 -4.03 -8.58
CA LEU A 195 22.04 -3.18 -8.56
C LEU A 195 23.25 -3.94 -8.03
N ARG A 196 23.08 -4.78 -7.00
CA ARG A 196 24.16 -5.68 -6.52
C ARG A 196 24.59 -6.67 -7.60
N ALA A 197 23.65 -7.35 -8.26
CA ALA A 197 23.97 -8.29 -9.33
C ALA A 197 24.66 -7.63 -10.54
N LEU A 198 24.32 -6.38 -10.85
CA LEU A 198 25.02 -5.60 -11.89
C LEU A 198 26.43 -5.19 -11.47
N ALA A 199 26.62 -4.81 -10.21
CA ALA A 199 27.95 -4.48 -9.66
C ALA A 199 28.87 -5.70 -9.65
N GLU A 200 28.36 -6.86 -9.22
CA GLU A 200 29.09 -8.14 -9.25
C GLU A 200 29.52 -8.52 -10.67
N ARG A 201 28.60 -8.42 -11.65
CA ARG A 201 28.94 -8.68 -13.06
C ARG A 201 30.03 -7.75 -13.59
N ARG A 202 30.00 -6.47 -13.23
CA ARG A 202 31.03 -5.50 -13.65
C ARG A 202 32.38 -5.80 -13.02
N GLN A 203 32.43 -6.20 -11.75
CA GLN A 203 33.66 -6.62 -11.09
C GLN A 203 34.25 -7.87 -11.73
N VAL A 204 33.42 -8.88 -12.02
CA VAL A 204 33.88 -10.10 -12.70
C VAL A 204 34.39 -9.79 -14.11
N GLN A 205 33.71 -8.94 -14.87
CA GLN A 205 34.17 -8.53 -16.21
C GLN A 205 35.46 -7.70 -16.16
N GLY A 206 35.62 -6.82 -15.16
CA GLY A 206 36.84 -6.04 -14.98
C GLY A 206 38.04 -6.85 -14.47
N LEU A 207 37.80 -8.02 -13.87
CA LEU A 207 38.86 -8.96 -13.47
C LEU A 207 39.25 -9.92 -14.60
N LEU A 208 38.39 -10.07 -15.61
CA LEU A 208 38.64 -10.90 -16.81
C LEU A 208 39.21 -10.11 -17.99
N ALA A 209 39.34 -8.79 -17.85
CA ALA A 209 39.97 -7.87 -18.80
C ALA A 209 41.41 -7.56 -18.34
#